data_AF-A0A377PL58-F1
#
_entry.id   AF-A0A377PL58-F1
#
_cell.length_a   1.000
_cell.length_b   1.000
_cell.length_c   1.000
_cell.angle_alpha   90.00
_cell.angle_beta   90.00
_cell.angle_gamma   90.00
#
_symmetry.space_group_name_H-M   'P 1'
#
loop_
_entity.id
_entity.type
_entity.pdbx_description
1 polymer ?
#
loop_
_entity_poly.entity_id
_entity_poly.type
_entity_poly.pdbx_seq_one_letter_code
_entity_poly.pdbx_strand_id
1 'polypeptide(L)'
;MIWFEQGLYLRVEELENGPRPLPLRSGFSREIAYRALGVFNPSESSDAYYILSNDRDEIWFICNRHLRTVALLPDTTDFRRPIVY
;
A
#
# COMPACT_ATOMS: atom_id res chain seq x y z
N MET A 1 0.65 13.84 -13.76
CA MET A 1 1.88 14.04 -12.94
C MET A 1 1.59 13.44 -11.59
N ILE A 2 2.30 12.39 -11.16
CA ILE A 2 2.15 11.93 -9.79
C ILE A 2 3.54 11.88 -9.16
N TRP A 3 3.94 13.02 -8.62
CA TRP A 3 4.90 13.03 -7.53
C TRP A 3 4.21 12.35 -6.34
N PHE A 4 4.86 11.36 -5.74
CA PHE A 4 4.44 10.79 -4.47
C PHE A 4 5.56 10.99 -3.46
N GLU A 5 5.18 11.21 -2.21
CA GLU A 5 6.15 11.51 -1.17
C GLU A 5 7.05 10.32 -0.88
N GLN A 6 8.37 10.55 -0.80
CA GLN A 6 9.33 9.47 -0.62
C GLN A 6 9.24 8.88 0.78
N GLY A 7 9.35 7.55 0.86
CA GLY A 7 9.30 6.85 2.14
C GLY A 7 7.90 6.78 2.75
N LEU A 8 6.83 6.91 1.96
CA LEU A 8 5.47 6.67 2.42
C LEU A 8 5.25 5.20 2.78
N TYR A 9 4.86 4.95 4.02
CA TYR A 9 4.40 3.65 4.51
C TYR A 9 2.88 3.66 4.72
N LEU A 10 2.24 2.58 4.28
CA LEU A 10 0.80 2.38 4.30
C LEU A 10 0.45 1.07 5.02
N ARG A 11 -0.63 1.04 5.80
CA ARG A 11 -1.18 -0.19 6.37
C ARG A 11 -2.44 -0.61 5.64
N VAL A 12 -2.73 -1.91 5.66
CA VAL A 12 -3.95 -2.46 5.09
C VAL A 12 -5.13 -2.30 6.06
N GLU A 13 -6.19 -1.68 5.56
CA GLU A 13 -7.52 -1.66 6.14
C GLU A 13 -8.50 -2.17 5.07
N GLU A 14 -8.59 -3.49 4.95
CA GLU A 14 -9.43 -4.15 3.95
C GLU A 14 -10.91 -3.84 4.19
N LEU A 15 -11.59 -3.36 3.15
CA LEU A 15 -13.03 -3.13 3.15
C LEU A 15 -13.70 -4.42 2.70
N GLU A 16 -14.71 -4.86 3.43
CA GLU A 16 -15.42 -6.13 3.16
C GLU A 16 -15.99 -6.20 1.74
N ASN A 17 -16.53 -5.09 1.23
CA ASN A 17 -17.05 -4.94 -0.14
C ASN A 17 -16.19 -3.99 -0.99
N GLY A 18 -14.87 -4.01 -0.78
CA GLY A 18 -13.94 -3.14 -1.51
C GLY A 18 -13.55 -3.63 -2.91
N PRO A 19 -12.82 -2.80 -3.67
CA PRO A 19 -12.31 -3.14 -4.99
C PRO A 19 -11.33 -4.32 -4.93
N ARG A 20 -11.32 -5.18 -5.95
CA ARG A 20 -10.37 -6.28 -6.04
C ARG A 20 -9.00 -5.77 -6.54
N PRO A 21 -7.89 -6.39 -6.10
CA PRO A 21 -7.79 -7.53 -5.18
C PRO A 21 -8.03 -7.17 -3.70
N LEU A 22 -8.48 -8.16 -2.91
CA LEU A 22 -8.59 -8.03 -1.45
C LEU A 22 -7.21 -8.29 -0.82
N PRO A 23 -6.54 -7.28 -0.23
CA PRO A 23 -5.14 -7.40 0.18
C PRO A 23 -4.86 -8.53 1.18
N LEU A 24 -5.75 -8.77 2.15
CA LEU A 24 -5.55 -9.79 3.19
C LEU A 24 -5.60 -11.21 2.61
N ARG A 25 -6.23 -11.39 1.45
CA ARG A 25 -6.21 -12.67 0.71
C ARG A 25 -5.04 -12.75 -0.28
N SER A 26 -4.34 -11.65 -0.49
CA SER A 26 -3.23 -11.48 -1.44
C SER A 26 -1.89 -11.30 -0.73
N GLY A 27 -1.72 -11.89 0.46
CA GLY A 27 -0.43 -11.93 1.17
C GLY A 27 -0.05 -10.64 1.89
N PHE A 28 -1.02 -9.79 2.23
CA PHE A 28 -0.81 -8.67 3.14
C PHE A 28 -1.37 -8.97 4.54
N SER A 29 -0.85 -8.28 5.55
CA SER A 29 -1.19 -8.40 6.96
C SER A 29 -1.57 -7.03 7.54
N ARG A 30 -2.36 -7.01 8.62
CA ARG A 30 -2.81 -5.76 9.26
C ARG A 30 -1.75 -5.14 10.16
N GLU A 31 -0.79 -5.95 10.57
CA GLU A 31 0.26 -5.66 11.54
C GLU A 31 1.53 -5.11 10.87
N ILE A 32 1.55 -5.04 9.54
CA ILE A 32 2.69 -4.60 8.74
C ILE A 32 2.34 -3.31 8.01
N ALA A 33 3.27 -2.37 8.03
CA ALA A 33 3.29 -1.19 7.18
C ALA A 33 4.14 -1.47 5.95
N TYR A 34 3.61 -1.13 4.78
CA TYR A 34 4.19 -1.40 3.47
C TYR A 34 4.61 -0.11 2.80
N ARG A 35 5.84 -0.07 2.28
CA ARG A 35 6.34 1.08 1.54
C ARG A 35 5.64 1.20 0.18
N ALA A 36 5.11 2.38 -0.11
CA ALA A 36 4.66 2.74 -1.46
C ALA A 36 5.88 2.86 -2.39
N LEU A 37 5.93 1.98 -3.39
CA LEU A 37 6.97 2.00 -4.43
C LEU A 37 6.60 2.90 -5.60
N GLY A 38 5.31 3.17 -5.73
CA GLY A 38 4.76 4.05 -6.74
C GLY A 38 3.25 4.12 -6.61
N VAL A 39 2.65 4.92 -7.48
CA VAL A 39 1.21 5.10 -7.57
C VAL A 39 0.79 5.18 -9.02
N PHE A 40 -0.27 4.48 -9.35
CA PHE A 40 -0.89 4.42 -10.66
C PHE A 40 -2.35 4.85 -10.50
N ASN A 41 -2.83 5.73 -11.38
CA ASN A 41 -4.25 6.04 -11.48
C ASN A 41 -4.66 5.76 -12.94
N PRO A 42 -5.54 4.78 -13.20
CA PRO A 42 -6.10 4.60 -14.53
C PRO A 42 -7.04 5.77 -14.80
N SER A 43 -6.90 6.40 -15.97
CA SER A 43 -7.57 7.63 -16.39
C SER A 43 -9.10 7.63 -16.27
N GLU A 44 -9.71 6.45 -16.11
CA GLU A 44 -11.15 6.21 -16.09
C GLU A 44 -11.71 5.99 -14.68
N SER A 45 -10.88 6.06 -13.64
CA SER A 45 -11.33 5.88 -12.25
C SER A 45 -10.81 6.96 -11.30
N SER A 46 -11.62 7.31 -10.30
CA SER A 46 -11.19 8.15 -9.18
C SER A 46 -10.28 7.41 -8.18
N ASP A 47 -9.96 6.14 -8.43
CA ASP A 47 -9.16 5.32 -7.53
C ASP A 47 -7.68 5.37 -7.89
N ALA A 48 -6.85 5.55 -6.88
CA ALA A 48 -5.40 5.42 -7.00
C ALA A 48 -4.99 4.02 -6.55
N TYR A 49 -4.05 3.41 -7.25
CA TYR A 49 -3.48 2.11 -6.94
C TYR A 49 -2.04 2.32 -6.51
N TYR A 50 -1.73 1.90 -5.29
CA TYR A 50 -0.37 1.91 -4.77
C TYR A 50 0.33 0.62 -5.11
N ILE A 51 1.57 0.74 -5.56
CA ILE A 51 2.45 -0.39 -5.86
C ILE A 51 3.14 -0.77 -4.55
N LEU A 52 2.85 -1.96 -4.04
CA LEU A 52 3.35 -2.47 -2.76
C LEU A 52 4.01 -3.84 -2.95
N SER A 53 5.00 -4.15 -2.11
CA SER A 53 5.58 -5.49 -1.98
C SER A 53 5.00 -6.17 -0.75
N ASN A 54 4.28 -7.28 -0.95
CA ASN A 54 3.55 -7.98 0.12
C ASN A 54 4.46 -8.86 0.99
N ASP A 55 3.89 -9.66 1.89
CA ASP A 55 4.66 -10.51 2.82
C ASP A 55 5.42 -11.65 2.14
N ARG A 56 5.08 -11.94 0.87
CA ARG A 56 5.67 -12.98 0.01
C ARG A 56 6.61 -12.40 -1.05
N ASP A 57 7.00 -11.14 -0.94
CA ASP A 57 7.83 -10.41 -1.91
C ASP A 57 7.19 -10.23 -3.31
N GLU A 58 5.87 -10.38 -3.42
CA GLU A 58 5.13 -10.16 -4.66
C GLU A 58 4.77 -8.67 -4.82
N ILE A 59 4.79 -8.17 -6.05
CA ILE A 59 4.38 -6.80 -6.38
C ILE A 59 2.89 -6.76 -6.70
N TRP A 60 2.16 -5.89 -6.01
CA TRP A 60 0.71 -5.73 -6.16
C TRP A 60 0.30 -4.28 -6.31
N PHE A 61 -0.80 -4.08 -7.03
CA PHE A 61 -1.49 -2.80 -7.18
C PHE A 61 -2.69 -2.81 -6.23
N ILE A 62 -2.56 -2.12 -5.10
CA ILE A 62 -3.60 -2.07 -4.07
C ILE A 62 -4.33 -0.74 -4.15
N CYS A 63 -5.65 -0.81 -4.31
CA CYS A 63 -6.50 0.37 -4.33
C CYS A 63 -6.37 1.15 -3.00
N ASN A 64 -6.25 2.47 -3.11
CA ASN A 64 -6.10 3.41 -1.99
C ASN A 64 -7.22 3.30 -0.95
N ARG A 65 -8.42 2.85 -1.35
CA ARG A 65 -9.55 2.62 -0.42
C ARG A 65 -9.22 1.61 0.68
N HIS A 66 -8.34 0.65 0.38
CA HIS A 66 -7.87 -0.37 1.31
C HIS A 66 -6.68 0.07 2.17
N LEU A 67 -6.20 1.31 2.05
CA LEU A 67 -4.94 1.75 2.64
C LEU A 67 -5.16 2.90 3.61
N ARG A 68 -4.33 2.95 4.65
CA ARG A 68 -4.20 4.09 5.57
C ARG A 68 -2.74 4.45 5.72
N THR A 69 -2.44 5.72 5.94
CA THR A 69 -1.06 6.18 6.18
C THR A 69 -0.53 5.67 7.52
N VAL A 70 0.78 5.40 7.57
CA VAL A 70 1.50 5.04 8.80
C VAL A 70 2.59 6.06 9.09
N ALA A 71 3.50 6.30 8.14
CA ALA A 71 4.64 7.20 8.32
C ALA A 71 5.19 7.70 6.99
N LEU A 72 6.00 8.77 7.06
CA LEU A 72 6.90 9.22 5.99
C LEU A 72 8.34 9.08 6.50
N LEU A 73 9.09 8.11 5.95
CA LEU A 73 10.44 7.76 6.37
C LEU A 73 11.37 7.74 5.14
N PRO A 74 11.77 8.92 4.61
CA PRO A 74 12.47 9.02 3.32
C PRO A 74 13.84 8.34 3.32
N ASP A 75 14.55 8.32 4.45
CA ASP A 75 15.92 7.80 4.57
C ASP A 75 15.99 6.27 4.77
N THR A 76 14.89 5.56 4.50
CA THR A 76 14.81 4.10 4.68
C THR A 76 14.87 3.39 3.34
N THR A 77 15.26 2.11 3.34
CA THR A 77 15.32 1.23 2.16
C THR A 77 14.51 -0.04 2.30
N ASP A 78 13.95 -0.30 3.48
CA ASP A 78 13.09 -1.45 3.71
C ASP A 78 11.75 -1.33 2.97
N PHE A 79 11.14 -2.47 2.68
CA PHE A 79 9.83 -2.54 2.04
C PHE A 79 8.69 -2.59 3.06
N ARG A 80 8.97 -3.07 4.27
CA ARG A 80 7.98 -3.52 5.24
C ARG A 80 8.48 -3.27 6.66
N ARG A 81 7.59 -2.81 7.54
CA ARG A 81 7.88 -2.60 8.98
C ARG A 81 6.72 -3.10 9.83
N PRO A 82 6.98 -3.73 10.99
CA PRO A 82 5.95 -3.95 11.99
C PRO A 82 5.33 -2.62 12.44
N ILE A 83 4.01 -2.58 12.60
CA ILE A 83 3.30 -1.45 13.21
C ILE A 83 3.41 -1.62 14.72
N VAL A 84 4.10 -0.69 15.38
CA VAL A 84 4.19 -0.62 16.84
C VAL A 84 3.30 0.54 17.29
N TYR A 85 2.34 0.25 18.17
CA TYR A 85 1.46 1.24 18.80
C TYR A 85 2.07 1.76 20.10
#